data_AF-A0A353GQ55-F1
#
_entry.id   AF-A0A353GQ55-F1
#
_cell.length_a   1.000
_cell.length_b   1.000
_cell.length_c   1.000
_cell.angle_alpha   90.00
_cell.angle_beta   90.00
_cell.angle_gamma   90.00
#
_symmetry.space_group_name_H-M   'P 1'
#
loop_
_entity.id
_entity.type
_entity.pdbx_description
1 polymer ?
#
loop_
_entity_poly.entity_id
_entity_poly.type
_entity_poly.pdbx_seq_one_letter_code
_entity_poly.pdbx_strand_id
1 'polypeptide(L)'
;MPKMNILLLLDHLEKLAVTNFRVAGKVWIDKEELEELIKKIRIALPDEIKEAEWVSREKERYIAQAQEEAKRILKEAENYAERLVREDQITARAEEDAHRIIDEAKQMSGEIETEALQYANQLLENLEDSLERTITVVHKGREELVNKYKL
;
A
#
# COMPACT_ATOMS: atom_id res chain seq x y z
N MET A 1 41.23 7.90 32.08
CA MET A 1 42.26 8.97 32.11
C MET A 1 41.65 10.21 31.47
N PRO A 2 41.87 11.43 31.98
CA PRO A 2 41.33 12.64 31.37
C PRO A 2 41.84 12.73 29.92
N LYS A 3 40.93 12.84 28.94
CA LYS A 3 41.28 13.03 27.52
C LYS A 3 42.22 14.24 27.43
N MET A 4 43.47 13.99 27.09
CA MET A 4 44.49 15.02 26.97
C MET A 4 44.24 15.76 25.66
N ASN A 5 43.36 16.76 25.68
CA ASN A 5 42.86 17.43 24.49
C ASN A 5 44.03 18.06 23.71
N ILE A 6 44.30 17.55 22.50
CA ILE A 6 45.33 18.09 21.60
C ILE A 6 45.22 19.59 21.41
N LEU A 7 43.99 20.14 21.39
CA LEU A 7 43.75 21.58 21.28
C LEU A 7 44.32 22.33 22.49
N LEU A 8 44.17 21.78 23.69
CA LEU A 8 44.72 22.39 24.90
C LEU A 8 46.26 22.37 24.91
N LEU A 9 46.87 21.34 24.34
CA LEU A 9 48.32 21.26 24.18
C LEU A 9 48.84 22.25 23.12
N LEU A 10 48.09 22.44 22.04
CA LEU A 10 48.40 23.43 21.00
C LEU A 10 48.19 24.86 21.52
N ASP A 11 47.13 25.13 22.29
CA ASP A 11 46.89 26.41 22.96
C ASP A 11 48.03 26.72 23.96
N HIS A 12 48.53 25.71 24.66
CA HIS A 12 49.67 25.86 25.55
C HIS A 12 50.96 26.18 24.76
N LEU A 13 51.17 25.52 23.62
CA LEU A 13 52.31 25.79 22.75
C LEU A 13 52.25 27.22 22.18
N GLU A 14 51.07 27.67 21.77
CA GLU A 14 50.83 29.03 21.31
C GLU A 14 51.12 30.05 22.43
N LYS A 15 50.66 29.79 23.65
CA LYS A 15 50.98 30.63 24.81
C LYS A 15 52.47 30.70 25.10
N LEU A 16 53.21 29.59 25.01
CA LEU A 16 54.67 29.58 25.18
C LEU A 16 55.39 30.38 24.10
N ALA A 17 54.85 30.40 22.88
CA ALA A 17 55.38 31.20 21.78
C ALA A 17 55.09 32.72 21.94
N VAL A 18 54.02 33.09 22.64
CA VAL A 18 53.60 34.49 22.85
C VAL A 18 54.16 35.10 24.14
N THR A 19 54.25 34.32 25.22
CA THR A 19 54.53 34.82 26.59
C THR A 19 56.02 35.03 26.88
N ASN A 20 56.89 34.37 26.11
CA ASN A 20 58.33 34.37 26.38
C ASN A 20 59.07 35.60 25.84
N PHE A 21 60.18 35.95 26.51
CA PHE A 21 61.00 37.15 26.27
C PHE A 21 61.40 37.26 24.79
N ARG A 22 60.92 38.31 24.12
CA ARG A 22 61.25 38.61 22.72
C ARG A 22 62.47 39.52 22.67
N VAL A 23 63.59 39.01 22.16
CA VAL A 23 64.82 39.80 21.93
C VAL A 23 65.15 39.78 20.46
N ALA A 24 65.26 40.96 19.84
CA ALA A 24 65.60 41.11 18.43
C ALA A 24 64.77 40.23 17.48
N GLY A 25 63.46 40.10 17.77
CA GLY A 25 62.53 39.29 16.98
C GLY A 25 62.58 37.78 17.25
N LYS A 26 63.41 37.31 18.18
CA LYS A 26 63.54 35.89 18.56
C LYS A 26 62.82 35.62 19.89
N VAL A 27 62.07 34.52 19.95
CA VAL A 27 61.40 34.03 21.17
C VAL A 27 62.32 33.04 21.87
N TRP A 28 62.61 33.27 23.15
CA TRP A 28 63.42 32.38 23.99
C TRP A 28 62.51 31.47 24.79
N ILE A 29 62.47 30.18 24.45
CA ILE A 29 61.58 29.21 25.10
C ILE A 29 62.43 28.24 25.94
N ASP A 30 61.94 27.88 27.12
CA ASP A 30 62.53 26.80 27.92
C ASP A 30 62.51 25.49 27.11
N LYS A 31 63.70 24.92 26.93
CA LYS A 31 63.88 23.74 26.09
C LYS A 31 63.18 22.52 26.70
N GLU A 32 63.21 22.36 28.01
CA GLU A 32 62.66 21.20 28.71
C GLU A 32 61.13 21.22 28.65
N GLU A 33 60.52 22.38 28.88
CA GLU A 33 59.07 22.60 28.77
C GLU A 33 58.56 22.38 27.34
N LEU A 34 59.28 22.91 26.34
CA LEU A 34 58.95 22.69 24.92
C LEU A 34 59.09 21.21 24.52
N GLU A 35 60.15 20.54 24.94
CA GLU A 35 60.36 19.11 24.66
C GLU A 35 59.27 18.23 25.30
N GLU A 36 58.85 18.53 26.52
CA GLU A 36 57.76 17.81 27.19
C GLU A 36 56.42 18.03 26.47
N LEU A 37 56.13 19.26 26.05
CA LEU A 37 54.91 19.59 25.34
C LEU A 37 54.85 18.92 23.95
N ILE A 38 55.96 18.92 23.21
CA ILE A 38 56.06 18.21 21.92
C ILE A 38 55.88 16.70 22.10
N LYS A 39 56.43 16.10 23.17
CA LYS A 39 56.21 14.68 23.48
C LYS A 39 54.73 14.38 23.74
N LYS A 40 54.05 15.21 24.53
CA LYS A 40 52.61 15.07 24.81
C LYS A 40 51.77 15.20 23.53
N ILE A 41 52.08 16.18 22.67
CA ILE A 41 51.44 16.37 21.35
C ILE A 41 51.65 15.14 20.47
N ARG A 42 52.87 14.61 20.41
CA ARG A 42 53.20 13.43 19.58
C ARG A 42 52.47 12.16 20.03
N ILE A 43 52.17 12.03 21.31
CA ILE A 43 51.42 10.90 21.87
C ILE A 43 49.92 11.05 21.60
N ALA A 44 49.35 12.24 21.80
CA ALA A 44 47.92 12.46 21.62
C ALA A 44 47.51 12.53 20.14
N LEU A 45 48.25 13.27 19.30
CA LEU A 45 47.84 13.57 17.92
C LEU A 45 47.42 12.33 17.07
N PRO A 46 48.15 11.19 17.09
CA PRO A 46 47.75 10.01 16.32
C PRO A 46 46.41 9.39 16.74
N ASP A 47 46.06 9.47 18.02
CA ASP A 47 44.84 8.87 18.55
C ASP A 47 43.62 9.72 18.19
N GLU A 48 43.70 11.05 18.30
CA GLU A 48 42.60 11.91 17.85
C GLU A 48 42.40 11.87 16.32
N ILE A 49 43.46 11.71 15.53
CA ILE A 49 43.33 11.49 14.07
C ILE A 49 42.59 10.18 13.78
N LYS A 50 42.95 9.09 14.45
CA LYS A 50 42.25 7.80 14.31
C LYS A 50 40.79 7.88 14.73
N GLU A 51 40.50 8.60 15.82
CA GLU A 51 39.13 8.83 16.28
C GLU A 51 38.33 9.61 15.22
N ALA A 52 38.89 10.68 14.67
CA ALA A 52 38.25 11.48 13.62
C ALA A 52 38.00 10.68 12.32
N GLU A 53 38.96 9.88 11.89
CA GLU A 53 38.78 8.96 10.75
C GLU A 53 37.72 7.91 11.02
N TRP A 54 37.70 7.34 12.23
CA TRP A 54 36.70 6.35 12.63
C TRP A 54 35.29 6.95 12.62
N VAL A 55 35.11 8.13 13.22
CA VAL A 55 33.82 8.85 13.21
C VAL A 55 33.39 9.16 11.78
N SER A 56 34.31 9.57 10.91
CA SER A 56 33.99 9.87 9.50
C SER A 56 33.52 8.62 8.75
N ARG A 57 34.23 7.50 8.88
CA ARG A 57 33.83 6.21 8.29
C ARG A 57 32.49 5.72 8.84
N GLU A 58 32.29 5.87 10.14
CA GLU A 58 31.05 5.45 10.80
C GLU A 58 29.85 6.27 10.32
N LYS A 59 30.03 7.58 10.16
CA LYS A 59 29.02 8.48 9.59
C LYS A 59 28.67 8.07 8.15
N GLU A 60 29.66 7.81 7.31
CA GLU A 60 29.42 7.36 5.93
C GLU A 60 28.65 6.04 5.89
N ARG A 61 29.01 5.08 6.75
CA ARG A 61 28.29 3.82 6.90
C ARG A 61 26.84 4.04 7.31
N TYR A 62 26.60 4.88 8.31
CA TYR A 62 25.25 5.21 8.78
C TYR A 62 24.40 5.86 7.69
N ILE A 63 24.97 6.78 6.91
CA ILE A 63 24.27 7.43 5.79
C ILE A 63 23.91 6.40 4.72
N ALA A 64 24.85 5.52 4.36
CA ALA A 64 24.59 4.47 3.38
C ALA A 64 23.45 3.53 3.83
N GLN A 65 23.48 3.09 5.10
CA GLN A 65 22.42 2.27 5.68
C GLN A 65 21.06 3.00 5.69
N ALA A 66 21.03 4.26 6.10
CA ALA A 66 19.81 5.05 6.09
C ALA A 66 19.24 5.24 4.68
N GLN A 67 20.09 5.43 3.67
CA GLN A 67 19.67 5.52 2.27
C GLN A 67 19.14 4.20 1.74
N GLU A 68 19.75 3.07 2.09
CA GLU A 68 19.27 1.74 1.72
C GLU A 68 17.91 1.44 2.36
N GLU A 69 17.76 1.75 3.64
CA GLU A 69 16.51 1.61 4.37
C GLU A 69 15.40 2.49 3.78
N ALA A 70 15.70 3.75 3.47
CA ALA A 70 14.76 4.66 2.82
C ALA A 70 14.30 4.12 1.46
N LYS A 71 15.22 3.56 0.66
CA LYS A 71 14.89 2.92 -0.63
C LYS A 71 14.01 1.69 -0.43
N ARG A 72 14.27 0.88 0.60
CA ARG A 72 13.44 -0.28 0.94
C ARG A 72 12.02 0.15 1.29
N ILE A 73 11.87 1.12 2.19
CA ILE A 73 10.57 1.65 2.61
C ILE A 73 9.80 2.20 1.41
N LEU A 74 10.46 2.97 0.54
CA LEU A 74 9.82 3.52 -0.65
C LEU A 74 9.30 2.40 -1.58
N LYS A 75 10.12 1.38 -1.83
CA LYS A 75 9.72 0.24 -2.66
C LYS A 75 8.57 -0.56 -2.05
N GLU A 76 8.56 -0.74 -0.73
CA GLU A 76 7.45 -1.40 -0.03
C GLU A 76 6.16 -0.59 -0.13
N ALA A 77 6.24 0.73 0.01
CA ALA A 77 5.10 1.63 -0.14
C ALA A 77 4.54 1.63 -1.57
N GLU A 78 5.40 1.64 -2.59
CA GLU A 78 5.00 1.52 -4.00
C GLU A 78 4.26 0.20 -4.26
N ASN A 79 4.83 -0.93 -3.82
CA ASN A 79 4.18 -2.24 -3.96
C ASN A 79 2.82 -2.31 -3.23
N TYR A 80 2.73 -1.69 -2.05
CA TYR A 80 1.48 -1.64 -1.29
C TYR A 80 0.41 -0.81 -2.01
N ALA A 81 0.79 0.35 -2.55
CA ALA A 81 -0.12 1.20 -3.32
C ALA A 81 -0.62 0.50 -4.59
N GLU A 82 0.26 -0.18 -5.34
CA GLU A 82 -0.13 -0.98 -6.51
C GLU A 82 -1.12 -2.09 -6.17
N ARG A 83 -0.90 -2.77 -5.03
CA ARG A 83 -1.84 -3.79 -4.54
C ARG A 83 -3.19 -3.21 -4.19
N LEU A 84 -3.22 -2.10 -3.47
CA LEU A 84 -4.47 -1.46 -3.06
C LEU A 84 -5.31 -1.04 -4.28
N VAL A 85 -4.68 -0.40 -5.29
CA VAL A 85 -5.36 -0.02 -6.53
C VAL A 85 -5.88 -1.26 -7.27
N ARG A 86 -5.11 -2.34 -7.31
CA ARG A 86 -5.55 -3.59 -7.94
C ARG A 86 -6.73 -4.22 -7.21
N GLU A 87 -6.67 -4.28 -5.87
CA GLU A 87 -7.74 -4.84 -5.03
C GLU A 87 -9.03 -4.02 -5.19
N ASP A 88 -8.92 -2.68 -5.22
CA ASP A 88 -10.04 -1.77 -5.46
C ASP A 88 -10.67 -1.98 -6.84
N GLN A 89 -9.85 -2.05 -7.90
CA GLN A 89 -10.33 -2.33 -9.26
C GLN A 89 -11.01 -3.70 -9.39
N ILE A 90 -10.46 -4.73 -8.73
CA ILE A 90 -11.07 -6.07 -8.72
C ILE A 90 -12.42 -6.02 -8.01
N THR A 91 -12.49 -5.33 -6.87
CA THR A 91 -13.72 -5.21 -6.08
C THR A 91 -14.79 -4.46 -6.86
N ALA A 92 -14.46 -3.30 -7.43
CA ALA A 92 -15.38 -2.51 -8.23
C ALA A 92 -15.92 -3.28 -9.44
N ARG A 93 -15.05 -4.03 -10.14
CA ARG A 93 -15.48 -4.88 -11.26
C ARG A 93 -16.36 -6.04 -10.81
N ALA A 94 -16.06 -6.65 -9.67
CA ALA A 94 -16.88 -7.72 -9.12
C ALA A 94 -18.28 -7.22 -8.71
N GLU A 95 -18.37 -6.01 -8.16
CA GLU A 95 -19.66 -5.35 -7.86
C GLU A 95 -20.44 -5.05 -9.14
N GLU A 96 -19.80 -4.52 -10.19
CA GLU A 96 -20.43 -4.28 -11.49
C GLU A 96 -20.97 -5.58 -12.11
N ASP A 97 -20.16 -6.64 -12.13
CA ASP A 97 -20.56 -7.94 -12.65
C ASP A 97 -21.71 -8.55 -11.83
N ALA A 98 -21.68 -8.40 -10.49
CA ALA A 98 -22.76 -8.87 -9.62
C ALA A 98 -24.07 -8.12 -9.89
N HIS A 99 -24.01 -6.79 -10.05
CA HIS A 99 -25.17 -5.99 -10.43
C HIS A 99 -25.74 -6.43 -11.78
N ARG A 100 -24.88 -6.61 -12.79
CA ARG A 100 -25.29 -7.10 -14.11
C ARG A 100 -26.00 -8.45 -14.02
N ILE A 101 -25.44 -9.42 -13.28
CA ILE A 101 -26.03 -10.75 -13.09
C ILE A 101 -27.41 -10.65 -12.44
N ILE A 102 -27.57 -9.80 -11.42
CA ILE A 102 -28.86 -9.62 -10.73
C ILE A 102 -29.91 -9.02 -11.69
N ASP A 103 -29.51 -8.03 -12.48
CA ASP A 103 -30.42 -7.37 -13.43
C ASP A 103 -30.82 -8.30 -14.58
N GLU A 104 -29.87 -9.06 -15.14
CA GLU A 104 -30.14 -10.11 -16.12
C GLU A 104 -31.08 -11.19 -15.55
N ALA A 105 -30.85 -11.63 -14.30
CA ALA A 105 -31.71 -12.61 -13.65
C ALA A 105 -33.13 -12.09 -13.42
N LYS A 106 -33.29 -10.81 -13.05
CA LYS A 106 -34.61 -10.17 -12.90
C LYS A 106 -35.33 -10.07 -14.24
N GLN A 107 -34.64 -9.67 -15.30
CA GLN A 107 -35.21 -9.58 -16.63
C GLN A 107 -35.69 -10.96 -17.10
N MET A 108 -34.82 -11.96 -17.02
CA MET A 108 -35.14 -13.35 -17.38
C MET A 108 -36.32 -13.89 -16.57
N SER A 109 -36.39 -13.60 -15.26
CA SER A 109 -37.52 -14.00 -14.43
C SER A 109 -38.83 -13.37 -14.90
N GLY A 110 -38.82 -12.09 -15.28
CA GLY A 110 -40.02 -11.40 -15.79
C GLY A 110 -40.47 -11.93 -17.16
N GLU A 111 -39.51 -12.27 -18.02
CA GLU A 111 -39.77 -12.92 -19.31
C GLU A 111 -40.43 -14.29 -19.10
N ILE A 112 -39.87 -15.15 -18.23
CA ILE A 112 -40.42 -16.47 -17.90
C ILE A 112 -41.84 -16.35 -17.31
N GLU A 113 -42.07 -15.41 -16.39
CA GLU A 113 -43.39 -15.19 -15.81
C GLU A 113 -44.42 -14.80 -16.88
N THR A 114 -44.03 -13.90 -17.79
CA THR A 114 -44.87 -13.45 -18.89
C THR A 114 -45.18 -14.59 -19.86
N GLU A 115 -44.18 -15.37 -20.26
CA GLU A 115 -44.35 -16.52 -21.14
C GLU A 115 -45.24 -17.60 -20.50
N ALA A 116 -45.05 -17.88 -19.20
CA ALA A 116 -45.87 -18.83 -18.47
C ALA A 116 -47.34 -18.40 -18.40
N LEU A 117 -47.60 -17.10 -18.16
CA LEU A 117 -48.95 -16.54 -18.18
C LEU A 117 -49.59 -16.63 -19.56
N GLN A 118 -48.85 -16.31 -20.62
CA GLN A 118 -49.32 -16.44 -21.99
C GLN A 118 -49.67 -17.89 -22.33
N TYR A 119 -48.80 -18.84 -21.97
CA TYR A 119 -49.04 -20.25 -22.17
C TYR A 119 -50.27 -20.76 -21.40
N ALA A 120 -50.42 -20.36 -20.14
CA ALA A 120 -51.58 -20.71 -19.32
C ALA A 120 -52.88 -20.17 -19.93
N ASN A 121 -52.89 -18.92 -20.40
CA ASN A 121 -54.05 -18.34 -21.07
C ASN A 121 -54.40 -19.11 -22.34
N GLN A 122 -53.41 -19.43 -23.19
CA GLN A 122 -53.67 -20.20 -24.41
C GLN A 122 -54.24 -21.59 -24.12
N LEU A 123 -53.76 -22.24 -23.06
CA LEU A 123 -54.28 -23.53 -22.62
C LEU A 123 -55.73 -23.43 -22.14
N LEU A 124 -56.05 -22.38 -21.37
CA LEU A 124 -57.41 -22.12 -20.90
C LEU A 124 -58.37 -21.81 -22.05
N GLU A 125 -57.95 -21.02 -23.03
CA GLU A 125 -58.73 -20.71 -24.24
C GLU A 125 -59.04 -22.00 -25.03
N ASN A 126 -58.05 -22.87 -25.24
CA ASN A 126 -58.25 -24.17 -25.89
C ASN A 126 -59.22 -25.09 -25.12
N LEU A 127 -59.18 -25.04 -23.79
CA LEU A 127 -60.07 -25.79 -22.93
C LEU A 127 -61.51 -25.25 -23.02
N GLU A 128 -61.68 -23.93 -22.98
CA GLU A 128 -62.96 -23.25 -23.14
C GLU A 128 -63.63 -23.64 -24.46
N ASP A 129 -62.91 -23.52 -25.58
CA ASP A 129 -63.34 -23.95 -26.92
C ASP A 129 -63.82 -25.40 -26.95
N SER A 130 -63.08 -26.29 -26.27
CA SER A 130 -63.40 -27.72 -26.22
C SER A 130 -64.66 -27.99 -25.41
N LEU A 131 -64.85 -27.27 -24.31
CA LEU A 131 -66.04 -27.35 -23.46
C LEU A 131 -67.27 -26.80 -24.17
N GLU A 132 -67.16 -25.67 -24.89
CA GLU A 132 -68.26 -25.11 -25.69
C GLU A 132 -68.76 -26.10 -26.76
N ARG A 133 -67.83 -26.73 -27.48
CA ARG A 133 -68.17 -27.78 -28.46
C ARG A 133 -68.87 -28.95 -27.80
N THR A 134 -68.38 -29.38 -26.63
CA THR A 134 -68.97 -30.49 -25.87
C THR A 134 -70.38 -30.14 -25.40
N ILE A 135 -70.60 -28.94 -24.85
CA ILE A 135 -71.91 -28.44 -24.45
C ILE A 135 -72.86 -28.39 -25.66
N THR A 136 -72.39 -27.93 -26.80
CA THR A 136 -73.17 -27.89 -28.04
C THR A 136 -73.65 -29.29 -28.45
N VAL A 137 -72.77 -30.30 -28.38
CA VAL A 137 -73.13 -31.70 -28.65
C VAL A 137 -74.15 -32.22 -27.64
N VAL A 138 -73.98 -31.92 -26.35
CA VAL A 138 -74.93 -32.31 -25.30
C VAL A 138 -76.31 -31.66 -25.51
N HIS A 139 -76.37 -30.37 -25.86
CA HIS A 139 -77.62 -29.68 -26.18
C HIS A 139 -78.35 -30.33 -27.35
N LYS A 140 -77.65 -30.61 -28.45
CA LYS A 140 -78.24 -31.32 -29.61
C LYS A 140 -78.76 -32.70 -29.22
N GLY A 141 -77.99 -33.48 -28.47
CA GLY A 141 -78.42 -34.80 -28.00
C GLY A 141 -79.67 -34.74 -27.10
N ARG A 142 -79.79 -33.70 -26.27
CA ARG A 142 -81.01 -33.47 -25.46
C ARG A 142 -82.21 -33.08 -26.32
N GLU A 143 -82.04 -32.18 -27.28
CA GLU A 143 -83.11 -31.78 -28.21
C GLU A 143 -83.63 -32.97 -29.03
N GLU A 144 -82.72 -33.83 -29.52
CA GLU A 144 -83.09 -35.06 -30.23
C GLU A 144 -83.90 -36.02 -29.35
N LEU A 145 -83.52 -36.20 -28.07
CA LEU A 145 -84.27 -37.03 -27.13
C LEU A 145 -85.68 -36.46 -26.87
N VAL A 146 -85.80 -35.16 -26.60
CA VAL A 146 -87.10 -34.50 -26.38
C VAL A 146 -87.99 -34.67 -27.63
N ASN A 147 -87.46 -34.39 -28.81
CA ASN A 147 -88.20 -34.52 -30.08
C ASN A 147 -88.62 -35.97 -30.37
N LYS A 148 -87.75 -36.95 -30.08
CA LYS A 148 -88.01 -38.37 -30.35
C LYS A 148 -89.04 -38.98 -29.40
N TYR A 149 -89.06 -38.56 -28.14
CA TYR A 149 -89.96 -39.09 -27.12
C TYR A 149 -91.18 -38.21 -26.84
N LYS A 150 -91.32 -37.05 -27.49
CA LYS A 150 -92.40 -36.07 -27.28
C LYS A 150 -92.69 -35.82 -25.80
N LEU A 151 -91.65 -35.59 -25.01
CA LEU A 151 -91.80 -34.99 -23.68
C LEU A 151 -92.18 -33.51 -23.83
#